data_AF-A0A556CAU5-F1
#
_entry.id   AF-A0A556CAU5-F1
#
_cell.length_a   1.000
_cell.length_b   1.000
_cell.length_c   1.000
_cell.angle_alpha   90.00
_cell.angle_beta   90.00
_cell.angle_gamma   90.00
#
_symmetry.space_group_name_H-M   'P 1'
#
loop_
_entity.id
_entity.type
_entity.pdbx_description
1 polymer ?
#
loop_
_entity_poly.entity_id
_entity_poly.type
_entity_poly.pdbx_seq_one_letter_code
_entity_poly.pdbx_strand_id
1 'polypeptide(L)'
;MTMIWTSIFGALIEKVMFATLVFVFVSDLLERTPVFTKLVDLLNSLLGRFRGGHLYTTTIAGAIFGAIAHIGAVITAAVGSITIPWMKKSGVKPEIAAIVASGLAGFGVSFPFSGTMFILVGGLVAQGSMESQEIVKPLFFAGPWALVYRLIVAFSIVRKYKI
;
A
#
# COMPACT_ATOMS: atom_id res chain seq x y z
N MET A 1 13.11 -15.12 36.74
CA MET A 1 13.40 -15.81 35.45
C MET A 1 12.12 -16.35 34.79
N THR A 2 11.20 -16.93 35.54
CA THR A 2 9.88 -17.43 35.07
C THR A 2 8.97 -16.36 34.44
N MET A 3 8.99 -15.12 34.95
CA MET A 3 8.23 -13.98 34.38
C MET A 3 8.73 -13.56 32.99
N ILE A 4 10.05 -13.57 32.76
CA ILE A 4 10.62 -13.26 31.44
C ILE A 4 10.23 -14.34 30.43
N TRP A 5 10.32 -15.61 30.84
CA TRP A 5 9.97 -16.74 30.00
C TRP A 5 8.50 -16.74 29.59
N THR A 6 7.60 -16.51 30.56
CA THR A 6 6.15 -16.45 30.30
C THR A 6 5.77 -15.25 29.42
N SER A 7 6.39 -14.09 29.60
CA SER A 7 6.17 -12.93 28.72
C SER A 7 6.66 -13.18 27.29
N ILE A 8 7.84 -13.78 27.11
CA ILE A 8 8.37 -14.10 25.77
C ILE A 8 7.49 -15.15 25.08
N PHE A 9 7.14 -16.24 25.78
CA PHE A 9 6.27 -17.27 25.21
C PHE A 9 4.86 -16.75 24.93
N GLY A 10 4.31 -15.93 25.82
CA GLY A 10 3.02 -15.26 25.60
C GLY A 10 3.03 -14.43 24.32
N ALA A 11 4.04 -13.57 24.15
CA ALA A 11 4.19 -12.75 22.95
C ALA A 11 4.38 -13.57 21.67
N LEU A 12 5.07 -14.71 21.74
CA LEU A 12 5.26 -15.60 20.60
C LEU A 12 4.00 -16.38 20.20
N ILE A 13 3.06 -16.59 21.12
CA ILE A 13 1.83 -17.35 20.84
C ILE A 13 0.63 -16.41 20.57
N GLU A 14 0.82 -15.09 20.69
CA GLU A 14 -0.20 -14.10 20.40
C GLU A 14 -0.71 -14.19 18.95
N LYS A 15 -2.03 -14.04 18.79
CA LYS A 15 -2.70 -14.17 17.47
C LYS A 15 -2.16 -13.19 16.45
N VAL A 16 -1.74 -12.02 16.93
CA VAL A 16 -1.15 -10.92 16.16
C VAL A 16 0.17 -11.34 15.47
N MET A 17 0.98 -12.17 16.14
CA MET A 17 2.28 -12.62 15.62
C MET A 17 2.11 -13.55 14.43
N PHE A 18 1.20 -14.54 14.56
CA PHE A 18 0.84 -15.44 13.46
C PHE A 18 0.24 -14.71 12.27
N ALA A 19 -0.68 -13.76 12.51
CA ALA A 19 -1.26 -12.95 11.45
C ALA A 19 -0.16 -12.22 10.65
N THR A 20 0.75 -11.54 11.36
CA THR A 20 1.85 -10.79 10.73
C THR A 20 2.73 -11.68 9.86
N LEU A 21 3.07 -12.90 10.30
CA LEU A 21 3.86 -13.84 9.50
C LEU A 21 3.17 -14.24 8.20
N VAL A 22 1.86 -14.53 8.25
CA VAL A 22 1.07 -14.86 7.05
C VAL A 22 1.03 -13.67 6.09
N PHE A 23 0.89 -12.45 6.58
CA PHE A 23 0.92 -11.24 5.71
C PHE A 23 2.26 -11.05 5.02
N VAL A 24 3.38 -11.22 5.73
CA VAL A 24 4.71 -11.14 5.13
C VAL A 24 4.88 -12.22 4.05
N PHE A 25 4.42 -13.44 4.32
CA PHE A 25 4.46 -14.53 3.34
C PHE A 25 3.64 -14.22 2.08
N VAL A 26 2.39 -13.76 2.24
CA VAL A 26 1.51 -13.39 1.12
C VAL A 26 2.11 -12.22 0.33
N SER A 27 2.70 -11.23 1.00
CA SER A 27 3.39 -10.12 0.36
C SER A 27 4.55 -10.59 -0.52
N ASP A 28 5.45 -11.45 0.00
CA ASP A 28 6.58 -11.99 -0.77
C ASP A 28 6.09 -12.87 -1.94
N LEU A 29 5.05 -13.68 -1.74
CA LEU A 29 4.44 -14.49 -2.80
C LEU A 29 3.88 -13.62 -3.94
N LEU A 30 3.25 -12.50 -3.62
CA LEU A 30 2.69 -11.58 -4.61
C LEU A 30 3.77 -10.81 -5.36
N GLU A 31 4.89 -10.50 -4.71
CA GLU A 31 6.05 -9.88 -5.37
C GLU A 31 6.68 -10.84 -6.40
N ARG A 32 6.69 -12.14 -6.12
CA ARG A 32 7.24 -13.16 -7.02
C ARG A 32 6.30 -13.60 -8.14
N THR A 33 5.02 -13.24 -8.09
CA THR A 33 4.03 -13.66 -9.08
C THR A 33 3.77 -12.59 -10.14
N PRO A 34 3.43 -12.96 -11.39
CA PRO A 34 3.18 -12.00 -12.47
C PRO A 34 1.82 -11.27 -12.33
N VAL A 35 1.21 -11.33 -11.15
CA VAL A 35 -0.07 -10.69 -10.85
C VAL A 35 0.02 -9.19 -11.08
N PHE A 36 1.16 -8.59 -10.73
CA PHE A 36 1.36 -7.16 -10.86
C PHE A 36 1.37 -6.68 -12.32
N THR A 37 2.11 -7.34 -13.21
CA THR A 37 2.15 -7.01 -14.64
C THR A 37 0.75 -7.07 -15.25
N LYS A 38 0.00 -8.14 -14.96
CA LYS A 38 -1.37 -8.32 -15.44
C LYS A 38 -2.34 -7.26 -14.89
N LEU A 39 -2.17 -6.84 -13.63
CA LEU A 39 -2.98 -5.80 -13.03
C LEU A 39 -2.73 -4.44 -13.69
N VAL A 40 -1.47 -4.09 -13.94
CA VAL A 40 -1.12 -2.84 -14.64
C VAL A 40 -1.65 -2.86 -16.07
N ASP A 41 -1.52 -3.98 -16.78
CA ASP A 41 -2.05 -4.13 -18.15
C ASP A 41 -3.57 -3.97 -18.18
N LEU A 42 -4.28 -4.58 -17.22
CA LEU A 42 -5.73 -4.43 -17.06
C LEU A 42 -6.10 -2.97 -16.80
N LEU A 43 -5.47 -2.33 -15.82
CA LEU A 43 -5.75 -0.93 -15.49
C LEU A 43 -5.39 0.01 -16.65
N ASN A 44 -4.32 -0.28 -17.40
CA ASN A 44 -3.96 0.47 -18.60
C ASN A 44 -5.04 0.34 -19.68
N SER A 45 -5.57 -0.86 -19.91
CA SER A 45 -6.66 -1.06 -20.89
C SER A 45 -7.92 -0.25 -20.54
N LEU A 46 -8.18 -0.05 -19.25
CA LEU A 46 -9.34 0.68 -18.74
C LEU A 46 -9.10 2.21 -18.68
N LEU A 47 -7.95 2.63 -18.18
CA LEU A 47 -7.68 4.02 -17.78
C LEU A 47 -6.67 4.73 -18.68
N GLY A 48 -5.84 3.99 -19.42
CA GLY A 48 -4.79 4.55 -20.28
C GLY A 48 -5.31 5.40 -21.45
N ARG A 49 -6.59 5.23 -21.81
CA ARG A 49 -7.27 6.00 -22.87
C ARG A 49 -7.63 7.43 -22.46
N PHE A 50 -7.62 7.74 -21.17
CA PHE A 50 -7.94 9.08 -20.67
C PHE A 50 -6.68 9.97 -20.67
N ARG A 51 -6.89 11.30 -20.79
CA ARG A 51 -5.81 12.29 -20.60
C ARG A 51 -5.19 12.12 -19.22
N GLY A 52 -3.86 11.97 -19.14
CA GLY A 52 -3.17 11.63 -17.90
C GLY A 52 -3.46 10.23 -17.35
N GLY A 53 -4.07 9.33 -18.13
CA GLY A 53 -4.41 7.95 -17.77
C GLY A 53 -3.29 7.21 -17.04
N HIS A 54 -2.06 7.51 -17.45
CA HIS A 54 -0.84 6.97 -16.88
C HIS A 54 -0.70 7.20 -15.36
N LEU A 55 -0.96 8.41 -14.90
CA LEU A 55 -0.81 8.76 -13.48
C LEU A 55 -1.93 8.14 -12.64
N TYR A 56 -3.15 8.06 -13.18
CA TYR A 56 -4.28 7.44 -12.49
C TYR A 56 -4.10 5.93 -12.37
N THR A 57 -3.67 5.26 -13.45
CA THR A 57 -3.35 3.83 -13.45
C THR A 57 -2.29 3.51 -12.40
N THR A 58 -1.20 4.27 -12.35
CA THR A 58 -0.14 4.07 -11.35
C THR A 58 -0.66 4.26 -9.92
N THR A 59 -1.47 5.29 -9.69
CA THR A 59 -2.01 5.60 -8.35
C THR A 59 -2.97 4.51 -7.88
N ILE A 60 -3.87 4.05 -8.76
CA ILE A 60 -4.86 3.02 -8.45
C ILE A 60 -4.18 1.66 -8.28
N ALA A 61 -3.22 1.32 -9.15
CA ALA A 61 -2.40 0.12 -9.00
C ALA A 61 -1.68 0.10 -7.65
N GLY A 62 -1.09 1.24 -7.26
CA GLY A 62 -0.43 1.37 -5.96
C GLY A 62 -1.38 1.25 -4.77
N ALA A 63 -2.63 1.70 -4.89
CA ALA A 63 -3.63 1.53 -3.83
C ALA A 63 -4.07 0.07 -3.69
N ILE A 64 -4.35 -0.62 -4.80
CA ILE A 64 -4.68 -2.05 -4.80
C ILE A 64 -3.52 -2.85 -4.21
N PHE A 65 -2.29 -2.59 -4.68
CA PHE A 65 -1.12 -3.29 -4.17
C PHE A 65 -0.82 -2.92 -2.72
N GLY A 66 -1.08 -1.67 -2.31
CA GLY A 66 -0.93 -1.25 -0.93
C GLY A 66 -1.93 -1.87 0.03
N ALA A 67 -3.14 -2.17 -0.45
CA ALA A 67 -4.14 -2.92 0.30
C ALA A 67 -3.80 -4.41 0.47
N ILE A 68 -2.74 -4.90 -0.19
CA ILE A 68 -2.34 -6.31 -0.12
C ILE A 68 -0.93 -6.47 0.47
N ALA A 69 0.05 -5.70 -0.01
CA ALA A 69 1.45 -5.81 0.38
C ALA A 69 1.76 -5.09 1.70
N HIS A 70 1.02 -4.02 2.04
CA HIS A 70 1.17 -3.26 3.29
C HIS A 70 2.60 -2.76 3.64
N ILE A 71 3.52 -2.72 2.68
CA ILE A 71 4.90 -2.27 2.86
C ILE A 71 5.23 -1.21 1.81
N GLY A 72 5.47 0.02 2.26
CA GLY A 72 5.67 1.18 1.37
C GLY A 72 6.82 1.02 0.37
N ALA A 73 7.95 0.47 0.82
CA ALA A 73 9.12 0.24 -0.02
C ALA A 73 8.85 -0.81 -1.11
N VAL A 74 8.19 -1.91 -0.76
CA VAL A 74 7.81 -2.99 -1.70
C VAL A 74 6.83 -2.46 -2.73
N ILE A 75 5.80 -1.72 -2.31
CA ILE A 75 4.83 -1.11 -3.24
C ILE A 75 5.53 -0.17 -4.22
N THR A 76 6.42 0.68 -3.72
CA THR A 76 7.14 1.66 -4.57
C THR A 76 8.07 0.95 -5.54
N ALA A 77 8.80 -0.07 -5.09
CA ALA A 77 9.72 -0.83 -5.92
C ALA A 77 8.97 -1.66 -6.98
N ALA A 78 8.00 -2.47 -6.55
CA ALA A 78 7.21 -3.30 -7.44
C ALA A 78 6.43 -2.44 -8.43
N VAL A 79 5.63 -1.48 -7.95
CA VAL A 79 4.78 -0.66 -8.81
C VAL A 79 5.58 0.32 -9.66
N GLY A 80 6.59 0.96 -9.07
CA GLY A 80 7.46 1.90 -9.76
C GLY A 80 8.29 1.26 -10.87
N SER A 81 8.79 0.04 -10.67
CA SER A 81 9.63 -0.66 -11.66
C SER A 81 8.96 -0.82 -13.02
N ILE A 82 7.63 -0.98 -13.04
CA ILE A 82 6.84 -1.09 -14.27
C ILE A 82 6.30 0.28 -14.70
N THR A 83 5.75 1.05 -13.77
CA THR A 83 5.02 2.26 -14.12
C THR A 83 5.92 3.44 -14.49
N ILE A 84 7.11 3.58 -13.90
CA ILE A 84 8.06 4.65 -14.25
C ILE A 84 8.52 4.58 -15.71
N PRO A 85 9.09 3.46 -16.21
CA PRO A 85 9.50 3.39 -17.61
C PRO A 85 8.33 3.55 -18.58
N TRP A 86 7.14 3.08 -18.19
CA TRP A 86 5.92 3.26 -18.97
C TRP A 86 5.46 4.71 -19.03
N MET A 87 5.37 5.42 -17.90
CA MET A 87 5.07 6.85 -17.83
C MET A 87 6.03 7.66 -18.71
N LYS A 88 7.34 7.35 -18.66
CA LYS A 88 8.35 8.00 -19.51
C LYS A 88 8.09 7.79 -21.01
N LYS A 89 7.74 6.56 -21.43
CA LYS A 89 7.39 6.25 -22.83
C LYS A 89 6.17 7.04 -23.31
N SER A 90 5.25 7.37 -22.40
CA SER A 90 4.06 8.16 -22.69
C SER A 90 4.27 9.68 -22.60
N GLY A 91 5.53 10.14 -22.50
CA GLY A 91 5.87 11.56 -22.49
C GLY A 91 5.81 12.24 -21.12
N VAL A 92 5.59 11.48 -20.02
CA VAL A 92 5.67 12.02 -18.67
C VAL A 92 7.13 12.31 -18.32
N LYS A 93 7.39 13.51 -17.79
CA LYS A 93 8.74 13.89 -17.34
C LYS A 93 9.26 12.92 -16.25
N PRO A 94 10.55 12.53 -16.28
CA PRO A 94 11.13 11.60 -15.30
C PRO A 94 10.89 11.99 -13.84
N GLU A 95 10.91 13.29 -13.54
CA GLU A 95 10.73 13.82 -12.19
C GLU A 95 9.29 13.59 -11.70
N ILE A 96 8.30 13.80 -12.58
CA ILE A 96 6.89 13.57 -12.27
C ILE A 96 6.64 12.08 -12.06
N ALA A 97 7.19 11.24 -12.93
CA ALA A 97 7.09 9.78 -12.81
C ALA A 97 7.66 9.29 -11.47
N ALA A 98 8.81 9.81 -11.04
CA ALA A 98 9.43 9.49 -9.76
C ALA A 98 8.61 10.01 -8.56
N ILE A 99 8.04 11.21 -8.65
CA ILE A 99 7.16 11.77 -7.59
C ILE A 99 5.92 10.90 -7.41
N VAL A 100 5.24 10.52 -8.50
CA VAL A 100 4.02 9.71 -8.44
C VAL A 100 4.33 8.31 -7.89
N ALA A 101 5.41 7.68 -8.37
CA ALA A 101 5.81 6.35 -7.92
C ALA A 101 6.27 6.33 -6.45
N SER A 102 7.12 7.27 -6.02
CA SER A 102 7.55 7.36 -4.62
C SER A 102 6.39 7.71 -3.67
N GLY A 103 5.43 8.49 -4.16
CA GLY A 103 4.19 8.76 -3.46
C GLY A 103 3.49 7.49 -3.02
N LEU A 104 3.51 6.41 -3.81
CA LEU A 104 2.81 5.15 -3.51
C LEU A 104 3.15 4.56 -2.14
N ALA A 105 4.35 4.80 -1.61
CA ALA A 105 4.82 4.26 -0.33
C ALA A 105 3.83 4.45 0.83
N GLY A 106 3.15 5.60 0.90
CA GLY A 106 2.19 5.86 1.98
C GLY A 106 0.98 4.90 2.01
N PHE A 107 0.68 4.17 0.93
CA PHE A 107 -0.37 3.15 0.96
C PHE A 107 -0.02 1.95 1.85
N GLY A 108 1.26 1.72 2.17
CA GLY A 108 1.68 0.56 2.97
C GLY A 108 0.98 0.48 4.34
N VAL A 109 0.72 1.62 4.97
CA VAL A 109 0.07 1.66 6.30
C VAL A 109 -1.36 2.17 6.26
N SER A 110 -1.83 2.63 5.09
CA SER A 110 -3.12 3.32 4.97
C SER A 110 -4.31 2.37 5.00
N PHE A 111 -4.12 1.09 4.67
CA PHE A 111 -5.17 0.08 4.64
C PHE A 111 -5.15 -0.80 5.91
N PRO A 112 -6.31 -1.35 6.32
CA PRO A 112 -6.39 -2.30 7.42
C PRO A 112 -5.58 -3.56 7.10
N PHE A 113 -5.21 -4.34 8.12
CA PHE A 113 -4.37 -5.53 8.03
C PHE A 113 -2.89 -5.28 7.74
N SER A 114 -2.41 -4.05 7.94
CA SER A 114 -0.98 -3.73 7.92
C SER A 114 -0.26 -4.20 9.20
N GLY A 115 1.04 -4.45 9.10
CA GLY A 115 1.86 -4.77 10.28
C GLY A 115 1.76 -3.71 11.38
N THR A 116 1.64 -2.43 11.00
CA THR A 116 1.43 -1.32 11.95
C THR A 116 0.11 -1.45 12.70
N MET A 117 -0.98 -1.84 12.03
CA MET A 117 -2.27 -2.09 12.69
C MET A 117 -2.14 -3.19 13.74
N PHE A 118 -1.47 -4.29 13.40
CA PHE A 118 -1.28 -5.42 14.30
C PHE A 118 -0.48 -5.03 15.56
N ILE A 119 0.58 -4.24 15.40
CA ILE A 119 1.34 -3.70 16.53
C ILE A 119 0.45 -2.83 17.42
N LEU A 120 -0.37 -1.95 16.83
CA LEU A 120 -1.28 -1.08 17.58
C LEU A 120 -2.36 -1.88 18.33
N VAL A 121 -2.95 -2.89 17.69
CA VAL A 121 -3.94 -3.77 18.32
C VAL A 121 -3.30 -4.57 19.45
N GLY A 122 -2.15 -5.20 19.20
CA GLY A 122 -1.44 -6.00 20.21
C GLY A 122 -0.94 -5.20 21.42
N GLY A 123 -0.68 -3.89 21.25
CA GLY A 123 -0.30 -3.01 22.34
C GLY A 123 -1.50 -2.37 23.05
N LEU A 124 -2.29 -1.57 22.32
CA LEU A 124 -3.31 -0.70 22.89
C LEU A 124 -4.55 -1.47 23.38
N VAL A 125 -4.91 -2.55 22.69
CA VAL A 125 -6.03 -3.41 23.10
C VAL A 125 -5.64 -4.28 24.28
N ALA A 126 -4.40 -4.79 24.31
CA ALA A 126 -3.90 -5.56 25.45
C ALA A 126 -3.83 -4.74 26.75
N GLN A 127 -3.63 -3.42 26.65
CA GLN A 127 -3.63 -2.49 27.79
C GLN A 127 -5.05 -2.05 28.20
N GLY A 128 -6.09 -2.44 27.47
CA GLY A 128 -7.48 -2.01 27.72
C GLY A 128 -7.76 -0.54 27.39
N SER A 129 -6.82 0.14 26.72
CA SER A 129 -6.93 1.56 26.39
C SER A 129 -7.81 1.82 25.17
N MET A 130 -7.91 0.84 24.26
CA MET A 130 -8.72 0.93 23.04
C MET A 130 -9.29 -0.44 22.69
N GLU A 131 -10.43 -0.47 22.00
CA GLU A 131 -10.93 -1.68 21.38
C GLU A 131 -10.38 -1.85 19.96
N SER A 132 -10.27 -3.10 19.50
CA SER A 132 -9.81 -3.41 18.13
C SER A 132 -10.60 -2.65 17.06
N GLN A 133 -11.90 -2.42 17.28
CA GLN A 133 -12.75 -1.69 16.34
C GLN A 133 -12.41 -0.20 16.22
N GLU A 134 -11.85 0.41 17.25
CA GLU A 134 -11.43 1.82 17.24
C GLU A 134 -10.16 2.03 16.40
N ILE A 135 -9.38 0.98 16.17
CA ILE A 135 -8.22 0.99 15.28
C ILE A 135 -8.64 0.59 13.87
N VAL A 136 -9.43 -0.47 13.72
CA VAL A 136 -9.81 -1.03 12.42
C VAL A 136 -10.66 -0.04 11.61
N LYS A 137 -11.69 0.56 12.21
CA LYS A 137 -12.63 1.44 11.49
C LYS A 137 -11.93 2.63 10.84
N PRO A 138 -11.08 3.42 11.53
CA PRO A 138 -10.34 4.50 10.88
C PRO A 138 -9.47 4.04 9.72
N LEU A 139 -8.78 2.90 9.83
CA LEU A 139 -7.93 2.39 8.75
C LEU A 139 -8.74 2.00 7.50
N PHE A 140 -9.95 1.46 7.68
CA PHE A 140 -10.85 1.19 6.56
C PHE A 140 -11.24 2.45 5.78
N PHE A 141 -11.33 3.61 6.43
CA PHE A 141 -11.60 4.89 5.77
C PHE A 141 -10.33 5.60 5.29
N ALA A 142 -9.20 5.41 5.99
CA ALA A 142 -7.93 6.06 5.68
C ALA A 142 -7.38 5.63 4.31
N GLY A 143 -7.51 4.34 3.95
CA GLY A 143 -7.07 3.81 2.67
C GLY A 143 -7.77 4.48 1.46
N PRO A 144 -9.11 4.42 1.38
CA PRO A 144 -9.88 5.13 0.37
C PRO A 144 -9.63 6.64 0.38
N TRP A 145 -9.55 7.27 1.56
CA TRP A 145 -9.22 8.69 1.66
C TRP A 145 -7.86 9.04 1.06
N ALA A 146 -6.83 8.25 1.38
CA ALA A 146 -5.49 8.41 0.82
C ALA A 146 -5.48 8.24 -0.70
N LEU A 147 -6.29 7.30 -1.24
CA LEU A 147 -6.46 7.13 -2.67
C LEU A 147 -7.11 8.37 -3.31
N VAL A 148 -8.22 8.85 -2.75
CA VAL A 148 -8.92 10.04 -3.26
C VAL A 148 -8.00 11.26 -3.26
N TYR A 149 -7.31 11.53 -2.15
CA TYR A 149 -6.33 12.62 -2.05
C TYR A 149 -5.27 12.52 -3.15
N ARG A 150 -4.71 11.32 -3.39
CA ARG A 150 -3.68 11.12 -4.42
C ARG A 150 -4.22 11.24 -5.83
N LEU A 151 -5.47 10.84 -6.07
CA LEU A 151 -6.13 11.06 -7.36
C LEU A 151 -6.35 12.54 -7.65
N ILE A 152 -6.69 13.35 -6.63
CA ILE A 152 -6.80 14.81 -6.74
C ILE A 152 -5.44 15.43 -7.07
N VAL A 153 -4.37 14.98 -6.41
CA VAL A 153 -3.01 15.43 -6.70
C VAL A 153 -2.58 15.03 -8.11
N ALA A 154 -2.81 13.77 -8.51
CA ALA A 154 -2.54 13.29 -9.86
C ALA A 154 -3.30 14.12 -10.90
N PHE A 155 -4.58 14.41 -10.67
CA PHE A 155 -5.40 15.26 -11.53
C PHE A 155 -4.83 16.68 -11.67
N SER A 156 -4.37 17.26 -10.55
CA SER A 156 -3.74 18.58 -10.54
C SER A 156 -2.43 18.59 -11.34
N ILE A 157 -1.62 17.54 -11.24
CA ILE A 157 -0.39 17.35 -12.03
C ILE A 157 -0.72 17.22 -13.52
N VAL A 158 -1.69 16.37 -13.87
CA VAL A 158 -2.14 16.16 -15.25
C VAL A 158 -2.56 17.49 -15.89
N ARG A 159 -3.37 18.30 -15.20
CA ARG A 159 -3.77 19.62 -15.70
C ARG A 159 -2.61 20.61 -15.81
N LYS A 160 -1.72 20.65 -14.82
CA LYS A 160 -0.60 21.60 -14.78
C LYS A 160 0.43 21.34 -15.86
N TYR A 161 0.72 20.06 -16.13
CA TYR A 161 1.74 19.65 -17.10
C TYR A 161 1.18 19.23 -18.46
N LYS A 162 -0.15 19.34 -18.66
CA LYS A 162 -0.88 19.01 -19.91
C LYS A 162 -0.54 17.63 -20.46
N ILE A 163 -0.59 16.63 -19.57
CA ILE A 163 -0.34 15.20 -19.84
C ILE A 163 -1.66 14.48 -20.18
#